data_AF-A0A7Y0H070-F1
#
_entry.id   AF-A0A7Y0H070-F1
#
_cell.length_a   1.000
_cell.length_b   1.000
_cell.length_c   1.000
_cell.angle_alpha   90.00
_cell.angle_beta   90.00
_cell.angle_gamma   90.00
#
_symmetry.space_group_name_H-M   'P 1'
#
loop_
_entity.id
_entity.type
_entity.pdbx_description
1 polymer ?
#
loop_
_entity_poly.entity_id
_entity_poly.type
_entity_poly.pdbx_seq_one_letter_code
_entity_poly.pdbx_strand_id
1 'polypeptide(L)'
;MRLLELFRLLRFGVVGLLAAVLHYWVVIGLVELLRIQPLQANFGGFAVAFWVSYFGHRYWTFANPDNTGVTASFIRFLAIAVSGFSLNELLFYLFLRYLDLSYYVALGIVVLIVAVMTYVLSRWWAFRLQSISHG
;
A
#
# COMPACT_ATOMS: atom_id res chain seq x y z
N MET A 1 15.78 8.12 -21.12
CA MET A 1 14.41 8.09 -20.57
C MET A 1 14.09 6.81 -19.80
N ARG A 2 14.34 5.58 -20.30
CA ARG A 2 14.01 4.30 -19.58
C ARG A 2 14.64 4.10 -18.19
N LEU A 3 15.87 4.58 -17.95
CA LEU A 3 16.55 4.44 -16.65
C LEU A 3 15.90 5.28 -15.53
N LEU A 4 15.40 6.48 -15.86
CA LEU A 4 14.76 7.36 -14.88
C LEU A 4 13.40 6.80 -14.42
N GLU A 5 12.65 6.16 -15.32
CA GLU A 5 11.39 5.47 -14.98
C GLU A 5 11.62 4.27 -14.07
N LEU A 6 12.68 3.48 -14.33
CA LEU A 6 13.06 2.35 -13.49
C LEU A 6 13.44 2.80 -12.07
N PHE A 7 14.22 3.88 -11.94
CA PHE A 7 14.54 4.47 -10.64
C PHE A 7 13.29 4.98 -9.90
N ARG A 8 12.31 5.52 -10.62
CA ARG A 8 11.04 6.00 -10.02
C ARG A 8 10.17 4.85 -9.53
N LEU A 9 10.08 3.76 -10.30
CA LEU A 9 9.43 2.51 -9.91
C LEU A 9 10.11 1.86 -8.69
N LEU A 10 11.44 1.84 -8.65
CA LEU A 10 12.20 1.33 -7.51
C LEU A 10 11.96 2.16 -6.25
N ARG A 11 12.01 3.50 -6.35
CA ARG A 11 11.66 4.39 -5.22
C ARG A 11 10.23 4.19 -4.76
N PHE A 12 9.29 4.02 -5.70
CA PHE A 12 7.90 3.73 -5.38
C PHE A 12 7.77 2.41 -4.60
N GLY A 13 8.43 1.35 -5.05
CA GLY A 13 8.46 0.06 -4.37
C GLY A 13 9.10 0.12 -2.98
N VAL A 14 10.19 0.86 -2.81
CA VAL A 14 10.86 1.05 -1.51
C VAL A 14 9.94 1.77 -0.51
N VAL A 15 9.31 2.87 -0.92
CA VAL A 15 8.36 3.60 -0.06
C VAL A 15 7.17 2.71 0.32
N GLY A 16 6.64 1.94 -0.65
CA GLY A 16 5.57 0.98 -0.39
C GLY A 16 5.98 -0.13 0.59
N LEU A 17 7.19 -0.67 0.46
CA LEU A 17 7.70 -1.70 1.37
C LEU A 17 7.91 -1.16 2.78
N LEU A 18 8.47 0.05 2.91
CA LEU A 18 8.62 0.72 4.21
C LEU A 18 7.26 0.96 4.86
N ALA A 19 6.27 1.40 4.09
CA ALA A 19 4.90 1.58 4.58
C ALA A 19 4.28 0.24 5.05
N ALA A 20 4.51 -0.85 4.32
CA ALA A 20 4.03 -2.18 4.69
C ALA A 20 4.68 -2.73 5.98
N VAL A 21 6.00 -2.54 6.13
CA VAL A 21 6.72 -2.89 7.36
C VAL A 21 6.18 -2.07 8.53
N LEU A 22 6.02 -0.76 8.35
CA LEU A 22 5.48 0.12 9.37
C LEU A 22 4.05 -0.24 9.74
N HIS A 23 3.20 -0.56 8.76
CA HIS A 23 1.86 -1.10 8.98
C HIS A 23 1.90 -2.31 9.92
N TYR A 24 2.69 -3.33 9.56
CA TYR A 24 2.80 -4.57 10.33
C TYR A 24 3.17 -4.31 11.80
N TRP A 25 4.19 -3.49 12.05
CA TRP A 25 4.63 -3.15 13.40
C TRP A 25 3.60 -2.31 14.18
N VAL A 26 2.92 -1.38 13.53
CA VAL A 26 1.87 -0.58 14.18
C VAL A 26 0.68 -1.47 14.57
N VAL A 27 0.26 -2.41 13.72
CA VAL A 27 -0.81 -3.36 14.06
C VAL A 27 -0.41 -4.20 15.27
N ILE A 28 0.81 -4.76 15.27
CA ILE A 28 1.31 -5.54 16.41
C ILE A 28 1.34 -4.69 17.69
N GLY A 29 1.86 -3.47 17.61
CA GLY A 29 1.89 -2.56 18.74
C GLY A 29 0.49 -2.22 19.28
N LEU A 30 -0.48 -1.96 18.41
CA LEU A 30 -1.87 -1.70 18.79
C LEU A 30 -2.51 -2.92 19.48
N VAL A 31 -2.24 -4.14 19.01
CA VAL A 31 -2.78 -5.36 19.62
C VAL A 31 -2.09 -5.69 20.93
N GLU A 32 -0.76 -5.63 21.00
CA GLU A 32 0.00 -6.07 22.17
C GLU A 32 0.00 -5.02 23.30
N LEU A 33 0.23 -3.75 22.98
CA LEU A 33 0.36 -2.68 23.98
C LEU A 33 -1.01 -2.14 24.41
N LEU A 34 -1.92 -1.96 23.44
CA LEU A 34 -3.20 -1.32 23.67
C LEU A 34 -4.37 -2.32 23.74
N ARG A 35 -4.11 -3.62 23.55
CA ARG A 35 -5.11 -4.71 23.60
C ARG A 35 -6.30 -4.47 22.65
N ILE A 36 -6.07 -3.74 21.57
CA ILE A 36 -7.07 -3.46 20.54
C ILE A 36 -7.32 -4.75 19.75
N GLN A 37 -8.58 -4.97 19.33
CA GLN A 37 -8.92 -6.14 18.52
C GLN A 37 -8.15 -6.13 17.18
N PRO A 38 -7.69 -7.29 16.67
CA PRO A 38 -6.85 -7.35 15.48
C PRO A 38 -7.40 -6.62 14.25
N LEU A 39 -8.71 -6.69 13.98
CA LEU A 39 -9.34 -5.94 12.88
C LEU A 39 -9.22 -4.42 13.06
N GLN A 40 -9.53 -3.91 14.25
CA GLN A 40 -9.43 -2.48 14.56
C GLN A 40 -7.97 -2.00 14.53
N ALA A 41 -7.06 -2.84 14.98
CA ALA A 41 -5.64 -2.59 14.89
C ALA A 41 -5.15 -2.54 13.43
N ASN A 42 -5.67 -3.41 12.55
CA ASN A 42 -5.38 -3.42 11.12
C ASN A 42 -5.76 -2.09 10.45
N PHE A 43 -6.95 -1.56 10.77
CA PHE A 43 -7.38 -0.23 10.33
C PHE A 43 -6.45 0.88 10.84
N GLY A 44 -6.08 0.86 12.12
CA GLY A 44 -5.14 1.82 12.69
C GLY A 44 -3.77 1.79 12.02
N GLY A 45 -3.22 0.59 11.80
CA GLY A 45 -1.97 0.39 11.08
C GLY A 45 -2.04 0.89 9.64
N PHE A 46 -3.17 0.71 8.96
CA PHE A 46 -3.35 1.24 7.61
C PHE A 46 -3.36 2.76 7.61
N ALA A 47 -4.07 3.40 8.53
CA ALA A 47 -4.10 4.85 8.61
C ALA A 47 -2.69 5.44 8.76
N VAL A 48 -1.87 4.89 9.66
CA VAL A 48 -0.49 5.36 9.85
C VAL A 48 0.37 5.11 8.60
N ALA A 49 0.32 3.90 8.06
CA ALA A 49 1.09 3.55 6.86
C ALA A 49 0.69 4.36 5.63
N PHE A 50 -0.60 4.66 5.48
CA PHE A 50 -1.13 5.52 4.41
C PHE A 50 -0.53 6.92 4.48
N TRP A 51 -0.54 7.55 5.66
CA TRP A 51 0.03 8.90 5.83
C TRP A 51 1.54 8.92 5.55
N VAL A 52 2.28 7.94 6.08
CA VAL A 52 3.73 7.82 5.83
C VAL A 52 4.01 7.63 4.33
N SER A 53 3.25 6.76 3.66
CA SER A 53 3.40 6.51 2.23
C SER A 53 3.05 7.75 1.39
N TYR A 54 1.97 8.45 1.73
CA TYR A 54 1.56 9.68 1.06
C TYR A 54 2.62 10.78 1.18
N PHE A 55 3.12 11.05 2.39
CA PHE A 55 4.17 12.04 2.60
C PHE A 55 5.50 11.60 1.95
N GLY A 56 5.85 10.31 2.02
CA GLY A 56 7.03 9.77 1.36
C GLY A 56 6.99 9.95 -0.16
N HIS A 57 5.86 9.63 -0.80
CA HIS A 57 5.70 9.87 -2.22
C HIS A 57 5.68 11.36 -2.57
N ARG A 58 5.00 12.18 -1.78
CA ARG A 58 4.91 13.63 -1.99
C ARG A 58 6.26 14.33 -1.89
N TYR A 59 7.03 14.06 -0.83
CA TYR A 59 8.29 14.76 -0.58
C TYR A 59 9.50 14.13 -1.28
N TRP A 60 9.48 12.82 -1.55
CA TRP A 60 10.65 12.12 -2.08
C TRP A 60 10.50 11.62 -3.51
N THR A 61 9.30 11.19 -3.91
CA THR A 61 9.06 10.62 -5.26
C THR A 61 8.61 11.68 -6.28
N PHE A 62 7.88 12.70 -5.83
CA PHE A 62 7.23 13.72 -6.66
C PHE A 62 7.57 15.17 -6.27
N ALA A 63 8.77 15.42 -5.72
CA ALA A 63 9.21 16.74 -5.26
C ALA A 63 9.17 17.87 -6.32
N ASN A 64 9.02 17.56 -7.61
CA ASN A 64 8.80 18.54 -8.67
C ASN A 64 7.36 18.41 -9.22
N PRO A 65 6.49 19.41 -8.98
CA PRO A 65 5.11 19.38 -9.46
C PRO A 65 5.02 19.94 -10.88
N ASP A 66 4.68 19.08 -11.84
CA ASP A 66 3.92 19.55 -12.99
C ASP A 66 2.49 19.86 -12.51
N ASN A 67 2.02 21.07 -12.81
CA ASN A 67 0.81 21.81 -12.40
C ASN A 67 -0.56 21.10 -12.55
N THR A 68 -0.66 19.79 -12.33
CA THR A 68 -1.94 19.08 -12.22
C THR A 68 -2.40 19.10 -10.75
N GLY A 69 -3.58 19.66 -10.50
CA GLY A 69 -4.05 20.04 -9.16
C GLY A 69 -3.79 19.00 -8.06
N VAL A 70 -3.11 19.45 -6.99
CA VAL A 70 -2.67 18.66 -5.81
C VAL A 70 -3.80 17.77 -5.25
N THR A 71 -5.03 18.29 -5.23
CA THR A 71 -6.21 17.59 -4.72
C THR A 71 -6.61 16.40 -5.57
N ALA A 72 -6.52 16.48 -6.91
CA ALA A 72 -6.92 15.40 -7.80
C ALA A 72 -5.96 14.21 -7.72
N SER A 73 -4.65 14.47 -7.58
CA SER A 73 -3.64 13.43 -7.39
C SER A 73 -3.80 12.74 -6.02
N PHE A 74 -4.07 13.51 -4.97
CA PHE A 74 -4.38 12.98 -3.65
C PHE A 74 -5.63 12.09 -3.63
N ILE A 75 -6.75 12.53 -4.20
CA ILE A 75 -8.00 11.75 -4.23
C ILE A 75 -7.80 10.43 -4.98
N ARG A 76 -7.07 10.44 -6.10
CA ARG A 76 -6.74 9.20 -6.84
C ARG A 76 -5.88 8.26 -6.00
N PHE A 77 -4.85 8.78 -5.32
CA PHE A 77 -4.01 7.97 -4.45
C PHE A 77 -4.80 7.39 -3.27
N LEU A 78 -5.66 8.20 -2.64
CA LEU A 78 -6.55 7.77 -1.57
C LEU A 78 -7.50 6.68 -2.05
N ALA A 79 -8.13 6.83 -3.22
CA ALA A 79 -9.04 5.82 -3.77
C ALA A 79 -8.34 4.48 -4.00
N ILE A 80 -7.12 4.49 -4.53
CA ILE A 80 -6.30 3.28 -4.74
C ILE A 80 -5.95 2.64 -3.39
N ALA A 81 -5.48 3.45 -2.43
CA ALA A 81 -5.08 2.97 -1.12
C ALA A 81 -6.26 2.39 -0.33
N VAL A 82 -7.41 3.06 -0.33
CA VAL A 82 -8.64 2.57 0.31
C VAL A 82 -9.12 1.28 -0.35
N SER A 83 -9.07 1.18 -1.67
CA SER A 83 -9.46 -0.04 -2.38
C SER A 83 -8.54 -1.22 -2.03
N GLY A 84 -7.22 -0.99 -1.99
CA GLY A 84 -6.25 -1.98 -1.54
C GLY A 84 -6.44 -2.38 -0.07
N PHE A 85 -6.76 -1.42 0.78
CA PHE A 85 -7.06 -1.67 2.18
C PHE A 85 -8.35 -2.46 2.39
N SER A 86 -9.43 -2.15 1.70
CA SER A 86 -10.68 -2.93 1.79
C SER A 86 -10.44 -4.39 1.42
N LEU A 87 -9.59 -4.65 0.43
CA LEU A 87 -9.20 -6.00 0.05
C LEU A 87 -8.31 -6.66 1.11
N ASN A 88 -7.37 -5.91 1.70
CA ASN A 88 -6.57 -6.37 2.84
C ASN A 88 -7.45 -6.75 4.04
N GLU A 89 -8.33 -5.84 4.47
CA GLU A 89 -9.23 -6.03 5.61
C GLU A 89 -10.15 -7.24 5.41
N LEU A 90 -10.72 -7.39 4.21
CA LEU A 90 -11.57 -8.53 3.88
C LEU A 90 -10.80 -9.84 3.93
N LEU A 91 -9.61 -9.91 3.31
CA LEU A 91 -8.77 -11.11 3.36
C LEU A 91 -8.33 -11.43 4.79
N PHE A 92 -7.95 -10.42 5.56
CA PHE A 92 -7.55 -10.60 6.96
C PHE A 92 -8.70 -11.11 7.82
N TYR A 93 -9.90 -10.55 7.67
CA TYR A 93 -11.10 -11.07 8.30
C TYR A 93 -11.38 -12.53 7.93
N LEU A 94 -11.32 -12.88 6.65
CA LEU A 94 -11.54 -14.25 6.19
C LEU A 94 -10.48 -15.21 6.78
N PHE A 95 -9.21 -14.81 6.82
CA PHE A 95 -8.14 -15.64 7.39
C PHE A 95 -8.34 -15.86 8.88
N LEU A 96 -8.66 -14.82 9.64
CA LEU A 96 -8.94 -14.96 11.07
C LEU A 96 -10.19 -15.80 11.34
N ARG A 97 -11.20 -15.72 10.47
CA ARG A 97 -12.48 -16.42 10.68
C ARG A 97 -12.46 -17.89 10.27
N TYR A 98 -11.73 -18.24 9.21
CA TYR A 98 -11.83 -19.55 8.58
C TYR A 98 -10.56 -20.41 8.68
N LEU A 99 -9.39 -19.82 8.89
CA LEU A 99 -8.12 -20.55 8.81
C LEU A 99 -7.49 -20.91 10.16
N ASP A 100 -8.11 -20.53 11.29
CA ASP A 100 -7.63 -20.77 12.67
C ASP A 100 -6.13 -20.42 12.88
N LEU A 101 -5.63 -19.51 12.03
CA LEU A 101 -4.25 -19.06 12.03
C LEU A 101 -4.05 -18.04 13.13
N SER A 102 -2.85 -18.06 13.72
CA SER A 102 -2.40 -16.96 14.57
C SER A 102 -2.43 -15.64 13.80
N TYR A 103 -2.91 -14.56 14.43
CA TYR A 103 -3.12 -13.29 13.75
C TYR A 103 -1.83 -12.70 13.16
N TYR A 104 -0.66 -12.96 13.76
CA TYR A 104 0.64 -12.54 13.22
C TYR A 104 0.91 -13.16 11.84
N VAL A 105 0.56 -14.44 11.70
CA VAL A 105 0.75 -15.22 10.47
C VAL A 105 -0.28 -14.78 9.44
N ALA A 106 -1.55 -14.65 9.84
CA ALA A 106 -2.61 -14.14 8.96
C ALA A 106 -2.27 -12.74 8.43
N LEU A 107 -1.81 -11.83 9.29
CA LEU A 107 -1.44 -10.46 8.91
C LEU A 107 -0.26 -10.47 7.93
N GLY A 108 0.78 -11.25 8.22
CA GLY A 108 1.95 -11.37 7.35
C GLY A 108 1.61 -11.90 5.96
N ILE A 109 0.79 -12.95 5.88
CA ILE A 109 0.34 -13.54 4.61
C ILE A 109 -0.49 -12.53 3.83
N VAL A 110 -1.46 -11.86 4.48
CA VAL A 110 -2.35 -10.92 3.80
C VAL A 110 -1.58 -9.70 3.28
N VAL A 111 -0.68 -9.11 4.08
CA VAL A 111 0.18 -8.01 3.64
C VAL A 111 1.02 -8.42 2.43
N LEU A 112 1.57 -9.64 2.44
CA LEU A 112 2.34 -10.16 1.32
C LEU A 112 1.49 -10.36 0.06
N ILE A 113 0.30 -10.96 0.19
CA ILE A 113 -0.64 -11.16 -0.94
C ILE A 113 -1.02 -9.81 -1.54
N VAL A 114 -1.39 -8.85 -0.71
CA VAL A 114 -1.79 -7.51 -1.16
C VAL A 114 -0.62 -6.80 -1.84
N ALA A 115 0.60 -6.87 -1.27
CA ALA A 115 1.80 -6.30 -1.89
C ALA A 115 2.10 -6.91 -3.26
N VAL A 116 2.02 -8.25 -3.39
CA VAL A 116 2.22 -8.95 -4.66
C VAL A 116 1.13 -8.58 -5.67
N MET A 117 -0.13 -8.53 -5.26
CA MET A 117 -1.25 -8.11 -6.11
C MET A 117 -1.03 -6.68 -6.62
N THR A 118 -0.70 -5.74 -5.73
CA THR A 118 -0.40 -4.34 -6.10
C THR A 118 0.79 -4.25 -7.05
N TYR A 119 1.84 -5.04 -6.84
CA TYR A 119 2.98 -5.10 -7.75
C TYR A 119 2.60 -5.65 -9.14
N VAL A 120 1.83 -6.73 -9.20
CA VAL A 120 1.36 -7.30 -10.48
C VAL A 120 0.45 -6.31 -11.20
N LEU A 121 -0.53 -5.72 -10.52
CA LEU A 121 -1.42 -4.70 -11.08
C LEU A 121 -0.66 -3.48 -11.60
N SER A 122 0.27 -2.95 -10.80
CA SER A 122 1.10 -1.80 -11.21
C SER A 122 2.00 -2.14 -12.39
N ARG A 123 2.58 -3.35 -12.42
CA ARG A 123 3.37 -3.85 -13.55
C ARG A 123 2.52 -3.95 -14.82
N TRP A 124 1.35 -4.57 -14.76
CA TRP A 124 0.46 -4.75 -15.91
C TRP A 124 -0.09 -3.42 -16.44
N TRP A 125 -0.42 -2.49 -15.54
CA TRP A 125 -0.84 -1.14 -15.89
C TRP A 125 0.29 -0.34 -16.55
N ALA A 126 1.50 -0.39 -15.99
CA ALA A 126 2.67 0.28 -16.55
C ALA A 126 3.05 -0.25 -17.94
N PHE A 127 2.87 -1.55 -18.19
CA PHE A 127 3.11 -2.13 -19.52
C PHE A 127 2.03 -1.80 -20.55
N ARG A 128 0.75 -1.62 -20.16
CA ARG A 128 -0.29 -1.19 -21.12
C ARG A 128 -0.15 0.28 -21.54
N LEU A 129 0.43 1.14 -20.71
CA LEU A 129 0.62 2.55 -21.09
C LEU A 129 1.67 2.75 -22.20
N GLN A 130 2.55 1.78 -22.46
CA GLN A 130 3.53 1.87 -23.56
C GLN A 130 2.96 1.47 -24.94
N SER A 131 1.71 1.02 -25.05
CA SER A 131 1.13 0.62 -26.35
C SER A 131 0.22 1.66 -27.01
N ILE A 132 0.11 2.90 -26.49
CA ILE A 132 -0.79 3.94 -27.03
C ILE A 132 -0.01 5.15 -27.59
N SER A 133 1.21 4.96 -28.10
CA SER A 133 1.93 6.04 -28.82
C SER A 133 2.26 5.73 -30.28
N HIS A 134 1.72 4.65 -30.85
CA HIS A 134 1.83 4.36 -32.27
C HIS A 134 0.49 3.86 -32.80
N GLY A 135 -0.36 4.81 -33.17
CA GLY A 135 -1.55 4.65 -34.00
C GLY A 135 -1.79 5.96 -34.71
#